data_AF-A0A7C6SQ83-F1
#
_entry.id   AF-A0A7C6SQ83-F1
#
_cell.length_a   1.000
_cell.length_b   1.000
_cell.length_c   1.000
_cell.angle_alpha   90.00
_cell.angle_beta   90.00
_cell.angle_gamma   90.00
#
_symmetry.space_group_name_H-M   'P 1'
#
loop_
_entity.id
_entity.type
_entity.pdbx_description
1 polymer ?
#
loop_
_entity_poly.entity_id
_entity_poly.type
_entity_poly.pdbx_seq_one_letter_code
_entity_poly.pdbx_strand_id
1 'polypeptide(L)'
;MSSIDVVQAYFDKNGFAGKILTFEVSSATVPLAAQALGCEEARIAKTLSYLVNGQPVLVVAAGDARVDNRKFKDAFGAKARMLTPEQAEELVGHRVGGVCPFAVKP
;
A
#
# COMPACT_ATOMS: atom_id res chain seq x y z
N MET A 1 -2.30 -0.03 17.67
CA MET A 1 -2.97 0.98 16.82
C MET A 1 -3.06 0.40 15.42
N SER A 2 -4.22 0.45 14.79
CA SER A 2 -4.42 -0.12 13.46
C SER A 2 -3.78 0.75 12.36
N SER A 3 -3.60 0.23 11.14
CA SER A 3 -3.08 1.04 10.03
C SER A 3 -3.99 2.23 9.71
N ILE A 4 -5.32 2.08 9.84
CA ILE A 4 -6.26 3.18 9.60
C ILE A 4 -6.11 4.29 10.65
N ASP A 5 -5.92 3.96 11.92
CA ASP A 5 -5.72 4.95 12.99
C ASP A 5 -4.45 5.79 12.76
N VAL A 6 -3.36 5.13 12.37
CA VAL A 6 -2.07 5.79 12.09
C VAL A 6 -2.19 6.73 10.89
N VAL A 7 -2.88 6.29 9.83
CA VAL A 7 -3.09 7.10 8.62
C VAL A 7 -4.06 8.24 8.89
N GLN A 8 -5.10 8.04 9.70
CA GLN A 8 -6.02 9.11 10.13
C GLN A 8 -5.25 10.22 10.84
N ALA A 9 -4.44 9.87 11.84
CA ALA A 9 -3.60 10.84 12.55
C ALA A 9 -2.60 11.54 11.63
N TYR A 10 -2.06 10.84 10.63
CA TYR A 10 -1.19 11.44 9.61
C TYR A 10 -1.97 12.43 8.72
N PHE A 11 -3.16 12.08 8.25
CA PHE A 11 -3.99 12.95 7.41
C PHE A 11 -4.46 14.20 8.16
N ASP A 12 -4.86 14.06 9.41
CA ASP A 12 -5.30 15.18 10.25
C ASP A 12 -4.19 16.22 10.41
N LYS A 13 -2.95 15.78 10.61
CA LYS A 13 -1.77 16.66 10.75
C LYS A 13 -1.32 17.31 9.44
N ASN A 14 -1.62 16.70 8.30
CA ASN A 14 -1.11 17.13 6.99
C ASN A 14 -2.19 17.80 6.10
N GLY A 15 -3.34 18.19 6.66
CA GLY A 15 -4.39 18.90 5.91
C GLY A 15 -5.27 18.02 5.03
N PHE A 16 -5.27 16.70 5.26
CA PHE A 16 -6.11 15.71 4.58
C PHE A 16 -7.20 15.14 5.48
N ALA A 17 -7.55 15.85 6.57
CA ALA A 17 -8.64 15.47 7.46
C ALA A 17 -9.94 15.18 6.68
N GLY A 18 -10.67 14.14 7.08
CA GLY A 18 -11.93 13.74 6.45
C GLY A 18 -11.81 13.11 5.05
N LYS A 19 -10.60 12.77 4.59
CA LYS A 19 -10.37 12.10 3.29
C LYS A 19 -10.42 10.57 3.35
N ILE A 20 -10.55 9.99 4.54
CA ILE A 20 -10.72 8.53 4.70
C ILE A 20 -12.21 8.21 4.60
N LEU A 21 -12.55 7.27 3.71
CA LEU A 21 -13.88 6.70 3.59
C LEU A 21 -13.90 5.33 4.27
N THR A 22 -14.91 5.07 5.09
CA THR A 22 -15.15 3.78 5.74
C THR A 22 -16.40 3.14 5.19
N PHE A 23 -16.35 1.83 4.95
CA PHE A 23 -17.46 1.06 4.38
C PHE A 23 -17.84 -0.06 5.35
N GLU A 24 -19.13 -0.42 5.39
CA GLU A 24 -19.61 -1.59 6.16
C GLU A 24 -19.20 -2.92 5.48
N VAL A 25 -18.99 -2.88 4.17
CA VAL A 25 -18.49 -4.02 3.40
C VAL A 25 -16.96 -4.05 3.43
N SER A 26 -16.39 -5.26 3.30
CA SER A 26 -14.94 -5.42 3.21
C SER A 26 -14.39 -4.71 1.97
N SER A 27 -13.23 -4.09 2.11
CA SER A 27 -12.42 -3.50 1.02
C SER A 27 -11.00 -4.09 0.99
N ALA A 28 -10.83 -5.32 1.49
CA ALA A 28 -9.51 -5.93 1.70
C ALA A 28 -8.80 -6.39 0.41
N THR A 29 -9.54 -6.50 -0.69
CA THR A 29 -8.99 -6.86 -2.01
C THR A 29 -9.41 -5.81 -3.04
N VAL A 30 -8.68 -5.75 -4.15
CA VAL A 30 -9.00 -4.83 -5.26
C VAL A 30 -10.45 -5.01 -5.76
N PRO A 31 -10.95 -6.23 -6.05
CA PRO A 31 -12.33 -6.41 -6.48
C PRO A 31 -13.35 -5.93 -5.45
N LEU A 32 -13.12 -6.21 -4.16
CA LEU A 32 -14.02 -5.80 -3.08
C LEU A 32 -14.06 -4.28 -2.91
N ALA A 33 -12.89 -3.62 -2.96
CA ALA A 33 -12.79 -2.17 -2.88
C ALA A 33 -13.44 -1.49 -4.09
N ALA A 34 -13.22 -2.02 -5.30
CA ALA A 34 -13.84 -1.55 -6.53
C ALA A 34 -15.38 -1.64 -6.46
N GLN A 35 -15.90 -2.78 -5.97
CA GLN A 35 -17.32 -2.97 -5.76
C GLN A 35 -17.90 -1.98 -4.73
N ALA A 36 -17.23 -1.80 -3.59
CA ALA A 36 -17.67 -0.86 -2.54
C ALA A 36 -17.72 0.60 -3.03
N LEU A 37 -16.82 0.97 -3.94
CA LEU A 37 -16.73 2.31 -4.52
C LEU A 37 -17.52 2.48 -5.84
N GLY A 38 -18.07 1.39 -6.38
CA GLY A 38 -18.77 1.40 -7.67
C GLY A 38 -17.88 1.83 -8.84
N CYS A 39 -16.61 1.40 -8.84
CA CYS A 39 -15.63 1.78 -9.86
C CYS A 39 -14.91 0.56 -10.46
N GLU A 40 -14.12 0.80 -11.50
CA GLU A 40 -13.27 -0.22 -12.11
C GLU A 40 -12.06 -0.55 -11.22
N GLU A 41 -11.61 -1.81 -11.23
CA GLU A 41 -10.42 -2.25 -10.47
C GLU A 41 -9.15 -1.42 -10.77
N ALA A 42 -9.01 -0.92 -12.00
CA ALA A 42 -7.93 -0.04 -12.44
C ALA A 42 -7.88 1.31 -11.68
N ARG A 43 -9.00 1.72 -11.06
CA ARG A 43 -9.11 2.96 -10.26
C ARG A 43 -8.76 2.74 -8.80
N ILE A 44 -8.61 1.49 -8.36
CA ILE A 44 -8.12 1.16 -7.02
C ILE A 44 -6.59 1.20 -7.03
N ALA A 45 -5.98 1.93 -6.10
CA ALA A 45 -4.55 1.89 -5.90
C ALA A 45 -4.21 0.78 -4.88
N LYS A 46 -3.25 -0.07 -5.22
CA LYS A 46 -2.64 -1.04 -4.28
C LYS A 46 -1.19 -0.67 -4.02
N THR A 47 -0.75 -0.90 -2.79
CA THR A 47 0.63 -0.68 -2.38
C THR A 47 1.32 -2.03 -2.19
N LEU A 48 2.44 -2.20 -2.87
CA LEU A 48 3.26 -3.41 -2.83
C LEU A 48 4.60 -3.07 -2.19
N SER A 49 5.04 -3.86 -1.21
CA SER A 49 6.29 -3.63 -0.49
C SER A 49 7.38 -4.60 -0.93
N TYR A 50 8.56 -4.06 -1.21
CA TYR A 50 9.73 -4.77 -1.69
C TYR A 50 10.96 -4.48 -0.83
N LEU A 51 11.91 -5.42 -0.81
CA LEU A 51 13.24 -5.23 -0.26
C LEU A 51 14.23 -5.02 -1.40
N VAL A 52 14.89 -3.86 -1.43
CA VAL A 52 15.92 -3.52 -2.41
C VAL A 52 17.18 -3.17 -1.65
N ASN A 53 18.24 -3.97 -1.81
CA ASN A 53 19.55 -3.72 -1.17
C ASN A 53 19.46 -3.46 0.35
N GLY A 54 18.57 -4.18 1.04
CA GLY A 54 18.35 -4.04 2.49
C GLY A 54 17.41 -2.90 2.90
N GLN A 55 16.88 -2.13 1.95
CA GLN A 55 15.97 -1.01 2.21
C GLN A 55 14.55 -1.32 1.73
N PRO A 56 13.50 -0.92 2.47
CA PRO A 56 12.13 -1.08 2.04
C PRO A 56 11.81 -0.11 0.89
N VAL A 57 11.14 -0.60 -0.15
CA VAL A 57 10.60 0.19 -1.27
C VAL A 57 9.12 -0.11 -1.40
N LEU A 58 8.30 0.93 -1.48
CA LEU A 58 6.87 0.82 -1.76
C LEU A 58 6.59 1.21 -3.21
N VAL A 59 5.83 0.38 -3.90
CA VAL A 59 5.33 0.66 -5.25
C VAL A 59 3.81 0.77 -5.18
N VAL A 60 3.29 1.93 -5.55
CA VAL A 60 1.85 2.16 -5.74
C VAL A 60 1.51 1.88 -7.18
N ALA A 61 0.55 0.99 -7.41
CA ALA A 61 0.11 0.60 -8.75
C ALA A 61 -1.42 0.54 -8.82
N ALA A 62 -1.96 0.63 -10.03
CA ALA A 62 -3.37 0.31 -10.28
C ALA A 62 -3.69 -1.13 -9.86
N GLY A 63 -4.94 -1.36 -9.47
CA GLY A 63 -5.38 -2.61 -8.83
C GLY A 63 -5.27 -3.82 -9.75
N ASP A 64 -5.50 -3.61 -11.04
CA ASP A 64 -5.40 -4.58 -12.13
C ASP A 64 -3.96 -4.74 -12.66
N ALA A 65 -3.07 -3.78 -12.40
CA ALA A 65 -1.69 -3.81 -12.86
C ALA A 65 -0.82 -4.79 -12.07
N ARG A 66 0.25 -5.29 -12.69
CA ARG A 66 1.28 -6.11 -12.04
C ARG A 66 2.64 -5.46 -12.20
N VAL A 67 3.49 -5.63 -11.20
CA VAL A 67 4.88 -5.18 -11.27
C VAL A 67 5.63 -6.06 -12.25
N ASP A 68 6.22 -5.43 -13.27
CA ASP A 68 7.08 -6.09 -14.23
C ASP A 68 8.50 -6.23 -13.66
N ASN A 69 9.01 -7.47 -13.60
CA ASN A 69 10.31 -7.77 -13.00
C ASN A 69 11.48 -7.14 -13.75
N ARG A 70 11.38 -6.97 -15.07
CA ARG A 70 12.45 -6.38 -15.87
C ARG A 70 12.51 -4.88 -15.62
N LYS A 71 11.38 -4.18 -15.72
CA LYS A 71 11.28 -2.75 -15.40
C LYS A 71 11.68 -2.46 -13.95
N PHE A 72 11.28 -3.31 -13.01
CA PHE A 72 11.70 -3.19 -11.62
C PHE A 72 13.21 -3.28 -11.48
N LYS A 73 13.84 -4.30 -12.09
CA LYS A 73 15.30 -4.45 -12.05
C LYS A 73 16.01 -3.27 -12.72
N ASP A 74 15.50 -2.79 -13.84
CA ASP A 74 16.09 -1.66 -14.56
C ASP A 74 15.98 -0.35 -13.74
N ALA A 75 14.90 -0.18 -12.97
CA ALA A 75 14.69 0.99 -12.11
C ALA A 75 15.46 0.94 -10.77
N PHE A 76 15.52 -0.24 -10.13
CA PHE A 76 16.04 -0.40 -8.76
C PHE A 76 17.40 -1.11 -8.68
N GLY A 77 17.93 -1.60 -9.80
CA GLY A 77 19.19 -2.34 -9.86
C GLY A 77 19.17 -3.72 -9.19
N ALA A 78 18.01 -4.17 -8.68
CA ALA A 78 17.85 -5.40 -7.93
C ALA A 78 16.61 -6.20 -8.37
N LYS A 79 16.58 -7.50 -8.06
CA LYS A 79 15.37 -8.31 -8.30
C LYS A 79 14.26 -7.87 -7.33
N ALA A 80 13.03 -7.83 -7.83
CA ALA A 80 11.85 -7.62 -7.00
C ALA A 80 11.70 -8.78 -6.00
N ARG A 81 11.90 -8.49 -4.72
CA ARG A 81 11.63 -9.40 -3.61
C ARG A 81 10.66 -8.71 -2.67
N MET A 82 9.49 -9.30 -2.42
CA MET A 82 8.53 -8.71 -1.48
C MET A 82 9.06 -8.77 -0.04
N LEU A 83 8.63 -7.82 0.80
CA LEU A 83 8.84 -7.90 2.25
C LEU A 83 8.04 -9.08 2.82
N THR A 84 8.57 -9.73 3.86
CA THR A 84 7.76 -10.63 4.69
C THR A 84 6.77 -9.82 5.54
N PRO A 85 5.73 -10.47 6.12
CA PRO A 85 4.81 -9.79 7.04
C PRO A 85 5.53 -9.06 8.18
N GLU A 86 6.54 -9.70 8.79
CA GLU A 86 7.33 -9.14 9.87
C GLU A 86 8.12 -7.93 9.40
N GLN A 87 8.79 -8.04 8.24
CA GLN A 87 9.53 -6.93 7.64
C GLN A 87 8.63 -5.74 7.28
N ALA A 88 7.40 -5.99 6.82
CA ALA A 88 6.47 -4.90 6.53
C ALA A 88 6.08 -4.12 7.80
N GLU A 89 5.79 -4.81 8.91
CA GLU A 89 5.49 -4.15 10.18
C GLU A 89 6.72 -3.43 10.75
N GLU A 90 7.90 -4.06 10.69
CA GLU A 90 9.14 -3.53 11.24
C GLU A 90 9.65 -2.32 10.44
N LEU A 91 9.74 -2.45 9.11
CA LEU A 91 10.40 -1.49 8.24
C LEU A 91 9.44 -0.44 7.65
N VAL A 92 8.16 -0.79 7.43
CA VAL A 92 7.19 0.12 6.81
C VAL A 92 6.19 0.66 7.84
N GLY A 93 5.90 -0.10 8.90
CA GLY A 93 4.92 0.29 9.93
C GLY A 93 3.49 -0.15 9.63
N HIS A 94 3.29 -0.94 8.58
CA HIS A 94 1.97 -1.47 8.19
C HIS A 94 2.00 -3.00 8.05
N ARG A 95 0.88 -3.64 8.39
CA ARG A 95 0.70 -5.09 8.20
C ARG A 95 0.46 -5.42 6.73
N VAL A 96 0.92 -6.59 6.30
CA VAL A 96 0.55 -7.14 4.98
C VAL A 96 -0.98 -7.30 4.88
N GLY A 97 -1.53 -6.99 3.70
CA GLY A 97 -2.98 -6.92 3.48
C GLY A 97 -3.63 -5.57 3.80
N GLY A 98 -2.87 -4.64 4.39
CA GLY A 98 -3.32 -3.27 4.69
C GLY A 98 -2.20 -2.23 4.57
N VAL A 99 -1.19 -2.50 3.74
CA VAL A 99 -0.07 -1.58 3.53
C VAL A 99 -0.57 -0.29 2.88
N CYS A 100 -0.52 0.80 3.65
CA CYS A 100 -0.81 2.14 3.17
C CYS A 100 0.48 2.79 2.66
N PRO A 101 0.45 3.59 1.58
CA PRO A 101 1.63 4.34 1.15
C PRO A 101 1.86 5.61 1.99
N PHE A 102 0.96 5.91 2.93
CA PHE A 102 1.04 7.06 3.83
C PHE A 102 1.41 6.61 5.24
N ALA A 103 1.94 7.53 6.04
CA ALA A 103 2.30 7.28 7.44
C ALA A 103 3.29 6.11 7.65
N VAL A 104 4.20 5.96 6.68
CA VAL A 104 5.25 4.94 6.70
C VAL A 104 6.40 5.35 7.64
N LYS A 105 7.14 4.36 8.14
CA LYS A 105 8.36 4.62 8.93
C LYS A 105 9.43 5.29 8.06
N PRO A 106 10.16 6.30 8.58
CA PRO A 106 11.25 6.97 7.87
C PRO A 106 12.45 6.07 7.62
#